data_AF-A6K247-F1
#
_entry.id   AF-A6K247-F1
#
_cell.length_a   1.000
_cell.length_b   1.000
_cell.length_c   1.000
_cell.angle_alpha   90.00
_cell.angle_beta   90.00
_cell.angle_gamma   90.00
#
_symmetry.space_group_name_H-M   'P 1'
#
loop_
_entity.id
_entity.type
_entity.pdbx_description
1 polymer ?
#
loop_
_entity_poly.entity_id
_entity_poly.type
_entity_poly.pdbx_seq_one_letter_code
_entity_poly.pdbx_strand_id
1 'polypeptide(L)' 'MMELKPNAGSDCASVWNPHGAVADECPKPELLAICFINAENAQKFKTKFEERRKEIDERERQ' A
#
# COMPACT_ATOMS: atom_id res chain seq x y z
N MET A 1 -5.30 -8.67 3.58
CA MET A 1 -5.66 -7.24 3.74
C MET A 1 -4.41 -6.42 3.48
N MET A 2 -4.38 -5.57 2.44
CA MET A 2 -3.24 -4.67 2.21
C MET A 2 -3.36 -3.47 3.16
N GLU A 3 -2.30 -3.19 3.93
CA GLU A 3 -2.26 -2.10 4.89
C GLU A 3 -0.94 -1.34 4.74
N LEU A 4 -1.03 0.00 4.63
CA LEU A 4 0.12 0.89 4.66
C LEU A 4 0.51 1.13 6.12
N LYS A 5 1.70 0.66 6.51
CA LYS A 5 2.29 0.93 7.82
C LYS A 5 3.40 1.97 7.71
N PRO A 6 3.46 2.96 8.63
CA PRO A 6 4.57 3.91 8.67
C PRO A 6 5.87 3.17 9.00
N ASN A 7 6.95 3.46 8.27
CA ASN A 7 8.26 2.85 8.51
C ASN A 7 9.10 3.71 9.46
N ALA A 8 9.58 3.13 10.57
CA ALA A 8 10.67 3.63 11.42
C ALA A 8 10.69 5.15 11.71
N GLY A 9 9.55 5.75 12.05
CA GLY A 9 9.46 7.16 12.45
C GLY A 9 9.52 8.18 11.30
N SER A 10 9.31 7.76 10.05
CA SER A 10 9.24 8.65 8.89
C SER A 10 7.82 8.72 8.31
N ASP A 11 7.24 9.93 8.32
CA ASP A 11 5.93 10.22 7.70
C ASP A 11 5.94 10.08 6.17
N CYS A 12 7.12 9.94 5.57
CA CYS A 12 7.33 9.84 4.13
C CYS A 12 7.44 8.39 3.63
N ALA A 13 7.47 7.39 4.53
CA ALA A 13 7.71 6.00 4.17
C ALA A 13 6.52 5.11 4.55
N SER A 14 5.98 4.38 3.57
CA SER A 14 4.87 3.45 3.77
C SER A 14 5.24 2.05 3.29
N VAL A 15 4.94 1.05 4.12
CA VAL A 15 5.18 -0.37 3.85
C VAL A 15 3.85 -1.08 3.69
N TRP A 16 3.67 -1.90 2.64
CA TRP A 16 2.51 -2.77 2.50
C TRP A 16 2.89 -4.17 2.01
N ASN A 17 2.05 -5.14 2.35
CA ASN A 17 2.11 -6.49 1.81
C ASN A 17 1.00 -6.65 0.76
N PRO A 18 1.33 -6.77 -0.54
CA PRO A 18 0.33 -7.00 -1.57
C PRO A 18 -0.09 -8.47 -1.54
N HIS A 19 -1.38 -8.73 -1.29
CA HIS A 19 -1.92 -10.08 -1.46
C HIS A 19 -1.89 -10.42 -2.96
N GLY A 20 -1.05 -11.37 -3.37
CA GLY A 20 -0.96 -11.81 -4.75
C GLY A 20 -0.12 -10.92 -5.68
N ALA A 21 0.96 -10.31 -5.20
CA ALA A 21 1.96 -9.73 -6.09
C ALA A 21 2.53 -10.83 -7.01
N VAL A 22 2.02 -10.90 -8.24
CA VAL A 22 2.62 -11.67 -9.33
C VAL A 22 3.50 -10.72 -10.12
N ALA A 23 4.60 -10.28 -9.51
CA ALA A 23 5.61 -9.49 -10.22
C ALA A 23 6.53 -10.38 -11.08
N ASP A 24 6.71 -11.64 -10.67
CA ASP A 24 7.79 -12.52 -11.18
C ASP A 24 7.29 -13.97 -11.41
N GLU A 25 6.05 -14.16 -11.85
CA GLU A 25 5.46 -15.48 -12.22
C GLU A 25 5.32 -16.48 -11.05
N CYS A 26 5.81 -16.13 -9.86
CA CYS A 26 5.78 -16.93 -8.65
C CYS A 26 5.25 -16.07 -7.49
N PRO A 27 4.12 -16.43 -6.85
CA PRO A 27 3.56 -15.63 -5.77
C PRO A 27 4.48 -15.71 -4.54
N LYS A 28 5.34 -14.70 -4.38
CA LYS A 28 6.15 -14.50 -3.18
C LYS A 28 5.44 -13.49 -2.28
N PRO A 29 5.37 -13.73 -0.96
CA PRO A 29 4.94 -12.70 -0.03
C PRO A 29 6.01 -11.62 0.04
N GLU A 30 5.88 -10.59 -0.79
CA GLU A 30 6.80 -9.45 -0.87
C GLU A 30 6.31 -8.33 0.04
N LEU A 31 7.22 -7.81 0.86
CA LEU A 31 6.98 -6.61 1.65
C LEU A 31 7.51 -5.41 0.85
N LEU A 32 6.62 -4.59 0.30
CA LEU A 32 7.00 -3.42 -0.49
C LEU A 32 7.05 -2.18 0.40
N ALA A 33 8.09 -1.38 0.23
CA ALA A 33 8.24 -0.09 0.87
C ALA A 33 8.40 1.01 -0.19
N ILE A 34 7.63 2.08 -0.05
CA ILE A 34 7.80 3.29 -0.86
C ILE A 34 8.20 4.45 0.05
N CYS A 35 9.20 5.22 -0.39
CA CYS A 35 9.61 6.46 0.27
C CYS A 35 9.34 7.63 -0.67
N PHE A 36 8.55 8.59 -0.21
CA PHE A 36 8.29 9.82 -0.94
C PHE A 36 9.29 10.91 -0.54
N ILE A 37 9.61 11.79 -1.48
CA ILE A 37 10.52 12.92 -1.25
C ILE A 37 9.94 13.91 -0.22
N ASN A 38 8.61 14.05 -0.18
CA ASN A 38 7.92 14.94 0.76
C ASN A 38 6.70 14.24 1.40
N ALA A 39 6.32 14.74 2.58
CA ALA A 39 5.17 14.23 3.33
C ALA A 39 3.85 14.47 2.59
N GLU A 40 3.74 15.54 1.80
CA GLU A 40 2.52 15.83 1.02
C GLU A 40 2.22 14.71 0.00
N ASN A 41 3.23 14.24 -0.73
CA ASN A 41 3.07 13.15 -1.69
C ASN A 41 2.79 11.83 -0.98
N ALA A 42 3.38 11.59 0.19
CA ALA A 42 3.05 10.43 1.02
C ALA A 42 1.58 10.43 1.46
N GLN A 43 1.06 11.59 1.89
CA GLN A 43 -0.35 11.73 2.25
C GLN A 43 -1.28 11.54 1.05
N LYS A 44 -0.98 12.18 -0.08
CA LYS A 44 -1.75 11.99 -1.34
C LYS A 44 -1.80 10.51 -1.76
N PHE A 45 -0.68 9.81 -1.66
CA PHE A 45 -0.62 8.38 -1.94
C PHE A 45 -1.46 7.58 -0.96
N LYS A 46 -1.33 7.84 0.35
CA LYS A 46 -2.11 7.16 1.39
C LYS A 46 -3.61 7.33 1.18
N THR A 47 -4.09 8.55 0.92
CA THR A 47 -5.51 8.82 0.67
C THR A 47 -6.01 8.03 -0.54
N LYS A 48 -5.29 8.07 -1.67
CA LYS A 48 -5.69 7.32 -2.88
C LYS A 48 -5.65 5.81 -2.68
N PHE A 49 -4.67 5.31 -1.94
CA PHE A 49 -4.56 3.90 -1.60
C PHE A 49 -5.74 3.42 -0.76
N GLU A 50 -6.13 4.18 0.26
CA GLU A 50 -7.27 3.86 1.13
C GLU A 50 -8.61 3.92 0.39
N GLU A 51 -8.81 4.92 -0.48
CA GLU A 51 -9.98 5.00 -1.36
C GLU A 51 -10.11 3.75 -2.24
N ARG A 52 -9.03 3.37 -2.94
CA ARG A 52 -9.02 2.17 -3.80
C ARG A 52 -9.23 0.89 -3.01
N ARG A 53 -8.64 0.78 -1.82
CA ARG A 53 -8.86 -0.38 -0.93
C ARG A 53 -10.34 -0.51 -0.54
N LYS A 54 -10.99 0.61 -0.21
CA LYS A 54 -12.43 0.63 0.13
C LYS A 54 -13.29 0.24 -1.06
N GLU A 55 -12.99 0.75 -2.26
CA GLU A 55 -13.68 0.35 -3.51
C GLU A 55 -13.57 -1.15 -3.78
N ILE A 56 -12.39 -1.74 -3.57
CA ILE A 56 -12.17 -3.19 -3.77
C ILE A 56 -12.94 -3.99 -2.71
N ASP A 57 -12.86 -3.61 -1.45
CA ASP A 57 -13.57 -4.27 -0.35
C ASP A 57 -15.10 -4.18 -0.52
N GLU A 58 -15.63 -3.05 -1.01
CA GLU A 58 -17.05 -2.91 -1.37
C GLU A 58 -17.44 -3.79 -2.56
N ARG A 59 -16.57 -3.93 -3.57
CA ARG A 59 -16.79 -4.82 -4.72
C ARG A 59 -16.75 -6.30 -4.36
N GLU A 60 -15.87 -6.71 -3.45
CA GLU A 60 -15.76 -8.11 -3.00
C GLU A 60 -16.95 -8.55 -2.12
N ARG A 61 -17.70 -7.59 -1.57
CA ARG A 61 -18.91 -7.84 -0.76
C ARG A 61 -20.21 -7.87 -1.56
N GLN A 62 -20.16 -7.52 -2.86
CA GLN A 62 -21.29 -7.63 -3.80
C GLN A 62 -21.25 -8.96 -4.53
#